data_AF-A0A2A4G507-F1
#
_entry.id   AF-A0A2A4G507-F1
#
_cell.length_a   1.000
_cell.length_b   1.000
_cell.length_c   1.000
_cell.angle_alpha   90.00
_cell.angle_beta   90.00
_cell.angle_gamma   90.00
#
_symmetry.space_group_name_H-M   'P 1'
#
loop_
_entity.id
_entity.type
_entity.pdbx_description
1 polymer ?
#
loop_
_entity_poly.entity_id
_entity_poly.type
_entity_poly.pdbx_seq_one_letter_code
_entity_poly.pdbx_strand_id
1 'polypeptide(L)'
;MEFIKINGLKLACALAVVTLFVSCDDEIITPGDGVIGENPFVTGQAEYDVFAFNRNMKAVHANQLPLYQLGQFKDGIFGNTKGEVNSQLRLSVANPTFGDYSQSVEDSADSDDNNSTIPENETVKEVYFYIPYVIAPVTQRDLDNDGVDNEFDADPNDPNSDSDAGANGSSDGLTDLEERSRGTDPLNQDTDGDGILDGEDTDTPSGSFAKQVQIDSIYGDRSKPFNLRIRRSTYFLRDLDPSTDFLEAQEYFSNQQFDPNFVGETLFNGEVLIDDKEILFFKEDDPETEDVDESTEVDTRLNPGIRVKLDSQFFQDNILDKEGESVLLSQSNFTEFIRGLHFEVTQADENLMMLLDFSAANITMTYEYDDWVANTDTEDTGDGSIEKKEREFSFRLITTGQNGAFSGNAVNTFIQGDYPGEIQSSLDNNMNAEKIYLKGGSGIFSEISLFDEMGGTEQISQIQERNWIINEAKLELYVDRAALDADMDHVEPPRLFLYNLETGNALFNGANEISDSNTPLGAFKNFGGLLEEENDKGVKYTFKITDHINNLVVRDSANAKLALMVTADMRVALRSKVVLTDSEGAMEQKDLHRMNNVTPLGTVLFGSNVAQENLDKKLKLVITYTEVD
;
A
#
# COMPACT_ATOMS: atom_id res chain seq x y z
N MET A 1 -101.66 39.13 43.03
CA MET A 1 -100.97 37.87 43.38
C MET A 1 -101.60 36.78 42.53
N GLU A 2 -101.00 35.99 41.63
CA GLU A 2 -99.62 35.74 41.15
C GLU A 2 -99.72 35.08 39.73
N PHE A 3 -98.71 34.85 38.87
CA PHE A 3 -97.27 35.14 38.88
C PHE A 3 -96.72 35.34 37.43
N ILE A 4 -95.41 35.54 37.29
CA ILE A 4 -94.60 35.59 36.06
C ILE A 4 -94.47 34.21 35.38
N LYS A 5 -94.71 34.09 34.05
CA LYS A 5 -94.23 32.97 33.20
C LYS A 5 -94.02 33.33 31.71
N ILE A 6 -92.98 34.12 31.39
CA ILE A 6 -92.40 34.18 30.02
C ILE A 6 -90.86 34.25 30.11
N ASN A 7 -90.22 33.17 30.55
CA ASN A 7 -88.74 33.06 30.55
C ASN A 7 -88.18 31.63 30.32
N GLY A 8 -89.03 30.61 30.16
CA GLY A 8 -88.56 29.21 30.05
C GLY A 8 -87.91 28.83 28.71
N LEU A 9 -88.38 29.40 27.59
CA LEU A 9 -88.01 28.90 26.25
C LEU A 9 -86.64 29.41 25.76
N LYS A 10 -86.22 30.62 26.15
CA LYS A 10 -84.91 31.18 25.75
C LYS A 10 -83.75 30.55 26.53
N LEU A 11 -83.98 30.15 27.79
CA LEU A 11 -82.97 29.51 28.62
C LEU A 11 -82.64 28.09 28.15
N ALA A 12 -83.65 27.34 27.66
CA ALA A 12 -83.46 26.00 27.11
C ALA A 12 -82.62 26.00 25.81
N CYS A 13 -82.85 26.95 24.89
CA CYS A 13 -82.04 27.06 23.67
C CYS A 13 -80.62 27.57 23.95
N ALA A 14 -80.42 28.45 24.93
CA ALA A 14 -79.08 28.90 25.32
C ALA A 14 -78.27 27.75 25.95
N LEU A 15 -78.88 26.92 26.80
CA LEU A 15 -78.19 25.82 27.46
C LEU A 15 -77.81 24.69 26.49
N ALA A 16 -78.65 24.41 25.48
CA ALA A 16 -78.39 23.39 24.47
C ALA A 16 -77.26 23.75 23.47
N VAL A 17 -76.99 25.05 23.26
CA VAL A 17 -75.89 25.51 22.39
C VAL A 17 -74.55 25.54 23.13
N VAL A 18 -74.55 25.77 24.45
CA VAL A 18 -73.33 25.72 25.27
C VAL A 18 -72.81 24.28 25.47
N THR A 19 -73.69 23.27 25.45
CA THR A 19 -73.29 21.85 25.51
C THR A 19 -72.72 21.26 24.21
N LEU A 20 -72.61 22.05 23.12
CA LEU A 20 -72.08 21.60 21.82
C LEU A 20 -70.66 22.09 21.52
N PHE A 21 -70.01 22.80 22.45
CA PHE A 21 -68.63 23.31 22.30
C PHE A 21 -67.68 22.84 23.42
N VAL A 22 -67.98 21.71 24.06
CA VAL A 22 -67.06 21.03 24.99
C VAL A 22 -66.84 19.60 24.50
N SER A 23 -66.12 19.48 23.39
CA SER A 23 -65.59 18.24 22.83
C SER A 23 -64.40 18.61 21.94
N CYS A 24 -63.30 17.87 22.07
CA CYS A 24 -62.04 18.06 21.36
C CYS A 24 -61.25 19.32 21.78
N ASP A 25 -60.76 19.34 23.02
CA ASP A 25 -59.29 19.36 23.13
C ASP A 25 -58.85 17.91 22.89
N ASP A 26 -58.24 17.65 21.74
CA ASP A 26 -57.49 16.41 21.55
C ASP A 26 -56.17 16.58 22.31
N GLU A 27 -56.18 16.31 23.62
CA GLU A 27 -54.96 15.87 24.30
C GLU A 27 -54.49 14.63 23.54
N ILE A 28 -53.41 14.78 22.78
CA ILE A 28 -52.69 13.65 22.19
C ILE A 28 -52.04 12.91 23.37
N ILE A 29 -52.82 12.04 24.01
CA ILE A 29 -52.32 11.04 24.96
C ILE A 29 -51.46 10.08 24.13
N THR A 30 -50.19 10.45 23.96
CA THR A 30 -49.18 9.59 23.37
C THR A 30 -49.10 8.34 24.25
N PRO A 31 -49.37 7.12 23.75
CA PRO A 31 -49.35 5.92 24.58
C PRO A 31 -47.93 5.66 25.12
N GLY A 32 -47.69 6.09 26.37
CA GLY A 32 -46.37 6.09 27.01
C GLY A 32 -46.10 7.33 27.86
N ASP A 33 -46.81 8.44 27.64
CA ASP A 33 -46.64 9.66 28.43
C ASP A 33 -47.19 9.46 29.85
N GLY A 34 -46.29 9.39 30.83
CA GLY A 34 -46.57 8.95 32.21
C GLY A 34 -46.26 7.49 32.55
N VAL A 35 -45.68 6.70 31.63
CA VAL A 35 -45.19 5.33 31.91
C VAL A 35 -43.68 5.31 32.21
N ILE A 36 -42.94 6.32 31.78
CA ILE A 36 -41.55 6.57 32.18
C ILE A 36 -41.57 7.58 33.34
N GLY A 37 -41.56 7.07 34.57
CA GLY A 37 -41.07 7.85 35.71
C GLY A 37 -39.60 8.22 35.50
N GLU A 38 -39.10 9.21 36.25
CA GLU A 38 -37.73 9.78 36.18
C GLU A 38 -36.73 8.85 35.47
N ASN A 39 -36.30 9.22 34.26
CA ASN A 39 -35.57 8.34 33.35
C ASN A 39 -34.40 7.67 34.09
N PRO A 40 -34.49 6.36 34.42
CA PRO A 40 -33.66 5.74 35.46
C PRO A 40 -32.25 5.40 34.95
N PHE A 41 -31.82 6.09 33.91
CA PHE A 41 -30.60 5.86 33.15
C PHE A 41 -29.78 7.14 33.19
N VAL A 42 -28.72 7.14 34.00
CA VAL A 42 -27.78 8.25 34.09
C VAL A 42 -26.61 7.95 33.16
N THR A 43 -26.41 8.77 32.13
CA THR A 43 -25.20 8.70 31.30
C THR A 43 -24.06 9.45 31.99
N GLY A 44 -22.96 8.75 32.24
CA GLY A 44 -21.74 9.29 32.83
C GLY A 44 -20.51 9.10 31.94
N GLN A 45 -19.42 9.75 32.34
CA GLN A 45 -18.10 9.62 31.71
C GLN A 45 -17.06 9.41 32.82
N ALA A 46 -16.21 8.40 32.65
CA ALA A 46 -15.08 8.11 33.51
C ALA A 46 -13.78 8.16 32.73
N GLU A 47 -12.72 8.68 33.35
CA GLU A 47 -11.37 8.70 32.78
C GLU A 47 -10.45 7.84 33.64
N TYR A 48 -9.68 6.97 32.99
CA TYR A 48 -8.71 6.07 33.63
C TYR A 48 -7.31 6.30 33.09
N ASP A 49 -6.33 6.13 33.96
CA ASP A 49 -4.92 6.11 33.57
C ASP A 49 -4.61 4.94 32.64
N VAL A 50 -3.63 5.18 31.78
CA VAL A 50 -3.09 4.26 30.77
C VAL A 50 -1.58 4.35 30.86
N PHE A 51 -0.86 3.27 30.60
CA PHE A 51 0.61 3.22 30.72
C PHE A 51 1.22 2.79 29.39
N ALA A 52 2.16 3.57 28.87
CA ALA A 52 2.75 3.37 27.54
C ALA A 52 4.27 3.15 27.62
N PHE A 53 4.80 2.24 26.82
CA PHE A 53 6.21 1.83 26.87
C PHE A 53 6.76 1.64 25.45
N ASN A 54 7.75 2.45 25.06
CA ASN A 54 8.37 2.35 23.73
C ASN A 54 9.31 1.14 23.65
N ARG A 55 9.15 0.31 22.61
CA ARG A 55 9.96 -0.91 22.38
C ARG A 55 10.56 -0.87 20.98
N ASN A 56 11.84 -1.23 20.90
CA ASN A 56 12.60 -1.13 19.65
C ASN A 56 12.72 -2.46 18.93
N MET A 57 12.25 -2.53 17.69
CA MET A 57 12.49 -3.68 16.81
C MET A 57 13.93 -3.65 16.31
N LYS A 58 14.75 -4.60 16.73
CA LYS A 58 16.16 -4.71 16.32
C LYS A 58 16.30 -5.30 14.90
N ALA A 59 15.33 -6.10 14.49
CA ALA A 59 15.12 -6.55 13.12
C ALA A 59 13.67 -7.03 12.94
N VAL A 60 13.16 -7.01 11.71
CA VAL A 60 11.82 -7.53 11.37
C VAL A 60 11.91 -8.54 10.24
N HIS A 61 10.95 -9.47 10.16
CA HIS A 61 10.83 -10.38 9.01
C HIS A 61 10.64 -9.60 7.70
N ALA A 62 11.49 -9.86 6.71
CA ALA A 62 11.73 -8.97 5.58
C ALA A 62 11.69 -9.65 4.20
N ASN A 63 11.25 -10.90 4.12
CA ASN A 63 10.89 -11.57 2.87
C ASN A 63 9.38 -11.86 2.76
N GLN A 64 8.94 -12.12 1.53
CA GLN A 64 7.54 -12.38 1.18
C GLN A 64 6.61 -11.23 1.61
N LEU A 65 7.14 -9.99 1.54
CA LEU A 65 6.40 -8.75 1.74
C LEU A 65 5.57 -8.41 0.49
N PRO A 66 4.43 -7.71 0.63
CA PRO A 66 3.67 -7.22 -0.51
C PRO A 66 4.38 -6.07 -1.24
N LEU A 67 5.22 -5.31 -0.53
CA LEU A 67 6.01 -4.18 -1.04
C LEU A 67 7.37 -4.17 -0.36
N TYR A 68 8.38 -3.72 -1.09
CA TYR A 68 9.78 -3.61 -0.64
C TYR A 68 10.24 -2.16 -0.74
N GLN A 69 10.96 -1.70 0.29
CA GLN A 69 11.55 -0.36 0.36
C GLN A 69 12.88 -0.32 -0.41
N LEU A 70 13.00 0.56 -1.39
CA LEU A 70 14.22 0.79 -2.17
C LEU A 70 14.56 2.28 -2.17
N GLY A 71 15.74 2.65 -1.66
CA GLY A 71 16.18 4.05 -1.59
C GLY A 71 16.66 4.46 -0.20
N GLN A 72 16.60 5.76 0.09
CA GLN A 72 16.95 6.36 1.36
C GLN A 72 15.86 7.32 1.84
N PHE A 73 15.25 6.97 2.98
CA PHE A 73 14.30 7.81 3.70
C PHE A 73 15.05 8.60 4.76
N LYS A 74 15.03 9.92 4.65
CA LYS A 74 15.60 10.85 5.64
C LYS A 74 14.46 11.41 6.47
N ASP A 75 14.50 11.14 7.76
CA ASP A 75 13.52 11.60 8.75
C ASP A 75 14.28 12.41 9.81
N GLY A 76 13.88 13.66 10.03
CA GLY A 76 14.55 14.58 10.96
C GLY A 76 14.45 14.16 12.43
N ILE A 77 13.58 13.20 12.75
CA ILE A 77 13.22 12.76 14.10
C ILE A 77 13.77 11.35 14.35
N PHE A 78 13.51 10.41 13.44
CA PHE A 78 13.91 9.01 13.54
C PHE A 78 15.26 8.70 12.89
N GLY A 79 15.84 9.65 12.16
CA GLY A 79 17.09 9.49 11.44
C GLY A 79 16.94 8.75 10.11
N ASN A 80 18.08 8.47 9.47
CA ASN A 80 18.09 7.93 8.11
C ASN A 80 17.84 6.41 8.10
N THR A 81 17.03 5.95 7.15
CA THR A 81 16.84 4.52 6.82
C THR A 81 17.12 4.31 5.33
N LYS A 82 18.10 3.44 4.99
CA LYS A 82 18.32 2.98 3.61
C LYS A 82 17.68 1.60 3.43
N GLY A 83 16.91 1.44 2.35
CA GLY A 83 16.32 0.19 1.90
C GLY A 83 17.06 -0.37 0.68
N GLU A 84 17.46 -1.63 0.76
CA GLU A 84 18.06 -2.40 -0.34
C GLU A 84 17.28 -3.71 -0.51
N VAL A 85 17.28 -4.30 -1.71
CA VAL A 85 16.57 -5.55 -1.99
C VAL A 85 17.50 -6.58 -2.61
N ASN A 86 17.46 -7.81 -2.11
CA ASN A 86 18.11 -8.95 -2.72
C ASN A 86 17.04 -9.98 -3.10
N SER A 87 16.81 -10.21 -4.39
CA SER A 87 15.82 -11.17 -4.90
C SER A 87 16.48 -12.39 -5.54
N GLN A 88 15.74 -13.49 -5.62
CA GLN A 88 16.00 -14.55 -6.60
C GLN A 88 15.74 -14.05 -8.04
N LEU A 89 16.15 -14.85 -9.02
CA LEU A 89 15.73 -14.75 -10.41
C LEU A 89 15.09 -16.07 -10.83
N ARG A 90 14.04 -16.01 -11.65
CA ARG A 90 13.21 -17.16 -12.00
C ARG A 90 12.90 -17.19 -13.49
N LEU A 91 12.98 -18.39 -14.07
CA LEU A 91 12.58 -18.63 -15.45
C LEU A 91 11.05 -18.56 -15.57
N SER A 92 10.54 -18.01 -16.66
CA SER A 92 9.12 -18.12 -17.04
C SER A 92 8.72 -19.56 -17.37
N VAL A 93 9.63 -20.30 -18.01
CA VAL A 93 9.51 -21.74 -18.32
C VAL A 93 10.84 -22.45 -18.05
N ALA A 94 10.77 -23.64 -17.45
CA ALA A 94 11.96 -24.48 -17.21
C ALA A 94 12.31 -25.28 -18.48
N ASN A 95 13.61 -25.45 -18.74
CA ASN A 95 14.14 -25.95 -20.01
C ASN A 95 13.56 -25.18 -21.22
N PRO A 96 13.84 -23.87 -21.34
CA PRO A 96 13.46 -23.10 -22.51
C PRO A 96 14.16 -23.63 -23.76
N THR A 97 13.54 -23.35 -24.90
CA THR A 97 14.15 -23.39 -26.22
C THR A 97 14.05 -21.99 -26.79
N PHE A 98 15.19 -21.47 -27.23
CA PHE A 98 15.32 -20.29 -28.05
C PHE A 98 15.22 -20.71 -29.52
N GLY A 99 14.94 -19.77 -30.41
CA GLY A 99 14.69 -20.14 -31.81
C GLY A 99 13.45 -21.04 -32.01
N ASP A 100 13.35 -21.70 -33.16
CA ASP A 100 12.26 -22.62 -33.50
C ASP A 100 12.56 -24.09 -33.17
N TYR A 101 13.83 -24.48 -33.14
CA TYR A 101 14.29 -25.80 -32.73
C TYR A 101 15.18 -25.73 -31.48
N SER A 102 15.25 -26.83 -30.71
CA SER A 102 16.18 -26.89 -29.59
C SER A 102 17.61 -27.11 -30.07
N GLN A 103 18.60 -26.62 -29.33
CA GLN A 103 20.03 -26.83 -29.63
C GLN A 103 20.40 -28.28 -30.04
N SER A 104 19.81 -29.29 -29.39
CA SER A 104 20.10 -30.70 -29.68
C SER A 104 19.61 -31.20 -31.05
N VAL A 105 18.69 -30.46 -31.66
CA VAL A 105 18.11 -30.69 -33.00
C VAL A 105 18.93 -29.94 -34.05
N GLU A 106 19.28 -28.67 -33.80
CA GLU A 106 20.20 -27.89 -34.65
C GLU A 106 21.59 -28.54 -34.77
N ASP A 107 22.12 -29.10 -33.67
CA ASP A 107 23.35 -29.90 -33.64
C ASP A 107 23.32 -31.08 -34.65
N SER A 108 22.12 -31.48 -35.10
CA SER A 108 21.88 -32.56 -36.06
C SER A 108 21.55 -32.08 -37.47
N ALA A 109 21.43 -30.78 -37.73
CA ALA A 109 21.03 -30.18 -39.01
C ALA A 109 21.83 -30.70 -40.22
N ASP A 110 23.15 -30.82 -40.09
CA ASP A 110 24.07 -31.39 -41.10
C ASP A 110 23.77 -32.86 -41.47
N SER A 111 22.84 -33.52 -40.78
CA SER A 111 22.57 -34.96 -40.87
C SER A 111 21.10 -35.36 -41.07
N ASP A 112 20.19 -34.39 -41.17
CA ASP A 112 18.79 -34.62 -41.53
C ASP A 112 18.43 -34.09 -42.94
N ASP A 113 17.23 -34.43 -43.43
CA ASP A 113 16.73 -34.07 -44.76
C ASP A 113 15.73 -32.88 -44.71
N ASN A 114 15.77 -32.04 -43.67
CA ASN A 114 14.81 -30.96 -43.44
C ASN A 114 15.47 -29.56 -43.49
N ASN A 115 15.10 -28.75 -44.48
CA ASN A 115 15.69 -27.42 -44.69
C ASN A 115 15.41 -26.42 -43.56
N SER A 116 14.35 -26.63 -42.76
CA SER A 116 14.07 -25.79 -41.59
C SER A 116 15.03 -26.04 -40.43
N THR A 117 15.70 -27.20 -40.36
CA THR A 117 16.69 -27.47 -39.31
C THR A 117 18.02 -26.82 -39.72
N ILE A 118 18.31 -25.64 -39.15
CA ILE A 118 19.56 -24.90 -39.35
C ILE A 118 20.15 -24.50 -37.99
N PRO A 119 21.45 -24.17 -37.88
CA PRO A 119 21.97 -23.48 -36.69
C PRO A 119 21.41 -22.06 -36.64
N GLU A 120 20.66 -21.74 -35.59
CA GLU A 120 19.83 -20.52 -35.53
C GLU A 120 20.58 -19.27 -35.02
N ASN A 121 21.85 -19.43 -34.57
CA ASN A 121 22.82 -18.35 -34.26
C ASN A 121 22.29 -17.26 -33.30
N GLU A 122 21.60 -17.67 -32.25
CA GLU A 122 20.78 -16.78 -31.43
C GLU A 122 21.61 -15.76 -30.65
N THR A 123 21.21 -14.49 -30.78
CA THR A 123 21.96 -13.35 -30.26
C THR A 123 21.03 -12.41 -29.47
N VAL A 124 21.40 -12.06 -28.23
CA VAL A 124 20.68 -11.04 -27.44
C VAL A 124 20.75 -9.69 -28.16
N LYS A 125 19.59 -9.17 -28.58
CA LYS A 125 19.44 -7.81 -29.09
C LYS A 125 19.45 -6.81 -27.92
N GLU A 126 18.61 -7.06 -26.91
CA GLU A 126 18.59 -6.27 -25.68
C GLU A 126 17.87 -6.94 -24.52
N VAL A 127 18.07 -6.39 -23.31
CA VAL A 127 17.42 -6.85 -22.08
C VAL A 127 16.99 -5.66 -21.25
N TYR A 128 15.72 -5.61 -20.84
CA TYR A 128 15.21 -4.59 -19.91
C TYR A 128 14.77 -5.22 -18.60
N PHE A 129 15.17 -4.60 -17.49
CA PHE A 129 14.45 -4.73 -16.22
C PHE A 129 13.31 -3.72 -16.21
N TYR A 130 12.11 -4.17 -15.85
CA TYR A 130 10.96 -3.30 -15.62
C TYR A 130 10.28 -3.64 -14.30
N ILE A 131 10.01 -2.60 -13.50
CA ILE A 131 9.18 -2.68 -12.29
C ILE A 131 8.23 -1.47 -12.27
N PRO A 132 6.89 -1.68 -12.29
CA PRO A 132 5.94 -0.59 -12.20
C PRO A 132 6.02 0.08 -10.83
N TYR A 133 5.71 1.37 -10.78
CA TYR A 133 5.36 2.02 -9.53
C TYR A 133 4.02 1.49 -9.02
N VAL A 134 3.84 1.49 -7.71
CA VAL A 134 2.55 1.15 -7.11
C VAL A 134 1.66 2.38 -7.13
N ILE A 135 0.43 2.17 -7.58
CA ILE A 135 -0.54 3.21 -7.93
C ILE A 135 -1.88 2.81 -7.31
N ALA A 136 -2.58 3.75 -6.68
CA ALA A 136 -3.90 3.52 -6.12
C ALA A 136 -4.93 3.07 -7.19
N PRO A 137 -5.99 2.31 -6.83
CA PRO A 137 -7.09 2.02 -7.75
C PRO A 137 -7.76 3.30 -8.25
N VAL A 138 -8.15 3.34 -9.54
CA VAL A 138 -8.81 4.49 -10.21
C VAL A 138 -9.92 5.10 -9.34
N THR A 139 -10.79 4.27 -8.76
CA THR A 139 -11.89 4.67 -7.86
C THR A 139 -11.49 5.42 -6.57
N GLN A 140 -10.20 5.61 -6.32
CA GLN A 140 -9.67 6.42 -5.21
C GLN A 140 -8.99 7.71 -5.65
N ARG A 141 -8.59 7.77 -6.93
CA ARG A 141 -7.71 8.81 -7.50
C ARG A 141 -8.34 9.55 -8.68
N ASP A 142 -9.50 9.11 -9.16
CA ASP A 142 -10.34 9.71 -10.20
C ASP A 142 -11.75 9.68 -9.59
N LEU A 143 -12.18 10.80 -9.00
CA LEU A 143 -13.32 10.86 -8.08
C LEU A 143 -14.67 10.93 -8.80
N ASP A 144 -14.75 11.70 -9.89
CA ASP A 144 -15.96 11.87 -10.69
C ASP A 144 -15.97 11.01 -11.97
N ASN A 145 -14.85 10.36 -12.31
CA ASN A 145 -14.68 9.40 -13.41
C ASN A 145 -14.61 10.08 -14.80
N ASP A 146 -14.05 11.29 -14.87
CA ASP A 146 -13.90 12.04 -16.12
C ASP A 146 -12.72 11.59 -16.98
N GLY A 147 -11.62 11.12 -16.40
CA GLY A 147 -10.41 10.72 -17.12
C GLY A 147 -9.10 11.16 -16.48
N VAL A 148 -9.11 12.20 -15.67
CA VAL A 148 -7.94 12.73 -14.99
C VAL A 148 -7.79 12.07 -13.61
N ASP A 149 -6.58 12.07 -13.06
CA ASP A 149 -6.39 11.70 -11.66
C ASP A 149 -6.39 13.01 -10.83
N ASN A 150 -7.10 13.04 -9.69
CA ASN A 150 -7.35 14.18 -8.78
C ASN A 150 -6.15 15.10 -8.43
N GLU A 151 -4.91 14.67 -8.66
CA GLU A 151 -3.67 15.46 -8.46
C GLU A 151 -3.38 16.42 -9.62
N PHE A 152 -3.90 16.12 -10.81
CA PHE A 152 -3.70 16.87 -12.07
C PHE A 152 -4.98 17.53 -12.58
N ASP A 153 -6.11 17.17 -12.00
CA ASP A 153 -7.47 17.59 -12.32
C ASP A 153 -7.78 19.01 -11.79
N ALA A 154 -8.47 19.83 -12.60
CA ALA A 154 -8.83 21.20 -12.27
C ALA A 154 -9.99 21.35 -11.27
N ASP A 155 -10.96 20.43 -11.23
CA ASP A 155 -11.94 20.28 -10.14
C ASP A 155 -12.36 18.80 -9.99
N PRO A 156 -11.72 18.03 -9.07
CA PRO A 156 -11.95 16.59 -8.84
C PRO A 156 -13.35 16.15 -8.36
N ASN A 157 -14.38 16.96 -8.61
CA ASN A 157 -15.76 16.71 -8.25
C ASN A 157 -16.76 17.15 -9.33
N ASP A 158 -16.30 17.72 -10.46
CA ASP A 158 -17.14 18.11 -11.59
C ASP A 158 -16.61 17.49 -12.90
N PRO A 159 -17.23 16.42 -13.42
CA PRO A 159 -16.76 15.70 -14.61
C PRO A 159 -17.02 16.46 -15.93
N ASN A 160 -17.17 17.78 -15.84
CA ASN A 160 -17.19 18.74 -16.95
C ASN A 160 -16.06 19.79 -16.73
N SER A 161 -15.08 19.46 -15.89
CA SER A 161 -13.79 20.11 -15.75
C SER A 161 -13.04 20.12 -17.10
N ASP A 162 -12.09 21.03 -17.20
CA ASP A 162 -11.19 21.23 -18.33
C ASP A 162 -9.83 21.48 -17.68
N SER A 163 -9.02 20.42 -17.63
CA SER A 163 -7.75 20.38 -16.90
C SER A 163 -6.57 20.91 -17.73
N ASP A 164 -6.73 21.02 -19.05
CA ASP A 164 -5.76 21.67 -19.93
C ASP A 164 -5.83 23.21 -19.88
N ALA A 165 -6.99 23.77 -19.44
CA ALA A 165 -7.32 25.18 -19.49
C ALA A 165 -6.20 26.12 -19.00
N GLY A 166 -5.55 26.78 -19.95
CA GLY A 166 -4.54 27.79 -19.70
C GLY A 166 -5.07 28.96 -18.85
N ALA A 167 -4.22 29.49 -17.96
CA ALA A 167 -4.58 30.53 -16.99
C ALA A 167 -5.08 31.89 -17.57
N ASN A 168 -5.12 32.03 -18.89
CA ASN A 168 -5.69 33.15 -19.65
C ASN A 168 -7.07 32.83 -20.27
N GLY A 169 -7.59 31.62 -20.09
CA GLY A 169 -8.78 31.10 -20.76
C GLY A 169 -8.53 30.64 -22.20
N SER A 170 -7.32 30.20 -22.55
CA SER A 170 -7.12 29.30 -23.69
C SER A 170 -7.45 27.89 -23.27
N SER A 171 -8.28 27.22 -24.05
CA SER A 171 -8.71 25.84 -23.93
C SER A 171 -9.01 25.40 -25.37
N ASP A 172 -8.87 24.11 -25.67
CA ASP A 172 -9.24 23.57 -26.98
C ASP A 172 -10.77 23.62 -27.22
N GLY A 173 -11.54 23.73 -26.14
CA GLY A 173 -13.00 23.80 -26.09
C GLY A 173 -13.69 22.52 -25.62
N LEU A 174 -12.94 21.53 -25.14
CA LEU A 174 -13.43 20.27 -24.60
C LEU A 174 -13.41 20.25 -23.07
N THR A 175 -13.99 19.20 -22.52
CA THR A 175 -13.90 18.86 -21.10
C THR A 175 -13.20 17.52 -20.97
N ASP A 176 -12.57 17.27 -19.83
CA ASP A 176 -11.81 16.05 -19.50
C ASP A 176 -12.58 14.75 -19.88
N LEU A 177 -13.90 14.71 -19.62
CA LEU A 177 -14.80 13.61 -19.96
C LEU A 177 -15.07 13.45 -21.47
N GLU A 178 -15.13 14.55 -22.22
CA GLU A 178 -15.27 14.55 -23.68
C GLU A 178 -13.99 14.07 -24.33
N GLU A 179 -12.84 14.49 -23.84
CA GLU A 179 -11.51 14.07 -24.30
C GLU A 179 -11.25 12.59 -24.05
N ARG A 180 -11.54 12.09 -22.83
CA ARG A 180 -11.57 10.64 -22.54
C ARG A 180 -12.45 9.86 -23.51
N SER A 181 -13.51 10.46 -24.04
CA SER A 181 -14.41 9.82 -25.00
C SER A 181 -13.90 9.85 -26.45
N ARG A 182 -13.04 10.82 -26.80
CA ARG A 182 -12.33 10.93 -28.09
C ARG A 182 -11.02 10.14 -28.09
N GLY A 183 -10.38 9.99 -26.93
CA GLY A 183 -9.03 9.49 -26.76
C GLY A 183 -7.95 10.57 -26.94
N THR A 184 -8.24 11.82 -26.59
CA THR A 184 -7.26 12.92 -26.49
C THR A 184 -6.75 13.07 -25.05
N ASP A 185 -5.64 13.79 -24.86
CA ASP A 185 -4.95 13.97 -23.57
C ASP A 185 -5.56 15.15 -22.78
N PRO A 186 -6.36 14.93 -21.73
CA PRO A 186 -7.02 15.99 -20.96
C PRO A 186 -6.09 16.91 -20.16
N LEU A 187 -4.77 16.79 -20.37
CA LEU A 187 -3.74 17.67 -19.84
C LEU A 187 -2.98 18.42 -20.94
N ASN A 188 -3.44 18.37 -22.20
CA ASN A 188 -2.74 18.94 -23.36
C ASN A 188 -3.64 19.23 -24.58
N GLN A 189 -3.91 20.53 -24.83
CA GLN A 189 -4.73 21.14 -25.90
C GLN A 189 -4.52 20.69 -27.36
N ASP A 190 -3.48 19.91 -27.64
CA ASP A 190 -2.98 19.53 -28.97
C ASP A 190 -2.24 18.19 -28.78
N THR A 191 -2.99 17.09 -28.79
CA THR A 191 -2.56 15.76 -28.33
C THR A 191 -1.38 15.21 -29.12
N ASP A 192 -1.38 15.36 -30.44
CA ASP A 192 -0.33 14.84 -31.33
C ASP A 192 0.73 15.90 -31.72
N GLY A 193 0.48 17.18 -31.43
CA GLY A 193 1.44 18.27 -31.60
C GLY A 193 1.53 18.80 -33.04
N ASP A 194 0.53 18.54 -33.90
CA ASP A 194 0.51 19.02 -35.28
C ASP A 194 0.28 20.55 -35.40
N GLY A 195 -0.30 21.16 -34.36
CA GLY A 195 -0.60 22.59 -34.27
C GLY A 195 -2.07 22.96 -34.48
N ILE A 196 -2.97 21.98 -34.61
CA ILE A 196 -4.42 22.10 -34.51
C ILE A 196 -4.83 21.66 -33.09
N LEU A 197 -5.84 22.30 -32.50
CA LEU A 197 -6.31 21.94 -31.16
C LEU A 197 -7.33 20.80 -31.23
N ASP A 198 -7.33 19.90 -30.26
CA ASP A 198 -8.15 18.67 -30.21
C ASP A 198 -9.68 18.90 -30.33
N GLY A 199 -10.15 20.06 -29.88
CA GLY A 199 -11.52 20.52 -30.06
C GLY A 199 -11.94 20.76 -31.52
N GLU A 200 -11.00 21.12 -32.40
CA GLU A 200 -11.19 21.41 -33.83
C GLU A 200 -10.53 20.37 -34.76
N ASP A 201 -9.64 19.52 -34.25
CA ASP A 201 -9.04 18.42 -35.02
C ASP A 201 -9.99 17.21 -35.15
N THR A 202 -9.83 16.47 -36.26
CA THR A 202 -10.53 15.21 -36.53
C THR A 202 -9.60 14.06 -36.89
N ASP A 203 -8.30 14.34 -37.05
CA ASP A 203 -7.33 13.38 -37.58
C ASP A 203 -6.40 12.84 -36.46
N THR A 204 -6.45 13.42 -35.24
CA THR A 204 -5.75 12.98 -34.02
C THR A 204 -5.87 11.47 -33.76
N PRO A 205 -4.75 10.72 -33.67
CA PRO A 205 -4.80 9.28 -33.38
C PRO A 205 -5.29 8.99 -31.95
N SER A 206 -6.46 8.37 -31.82
CA SER A 206 -7.12 8.10 -30.55
C SER A 206 -6.26 7.26 -29.58
N GLY A 207 -5.95 7.83 -28.42
CA GLY A 207 -5.18 7.20 -27.35
C GLY A 207 -3.66 7.20 -27.55
N SER A 208 -3.13 8.03 -28.45
CA SER A 208 -1.70 8.13 -28.79
C SER A 208 -0.82 8.82 -27.73
N PHE A 209 -1.41 9.35 -26.66
CA PHE A 209 -0.71 10.03 -25.57
C PHE A 209 -0.41 9.12 -24.38
N ALA A 210 0.61 9.50 -23.61
CA ALA A 210 1.03 8.83 -22.39
C ALA A 210 0.26 9.38 -21.19
N LYS A 211 -0.76 8.65 -20.70
CA LYS A 211 -1.56 9.12 -19.57
C LYS A 211 -0.67 9.37 -18.34
N GLN A 212 -0.84 10.53 -17.70
CA GLN A 212 -0.25 10.86 -16.41
C GLN A 212 -1.07 10.27 -15.26
N VAL A 213 -0.41 9.74 -14.23
CA VAL A 213 -1.05 8.93 -13.18
C VAL A 213 -0.48 9.23 -11.80
N GLN A 214 -1.34 9.45 -10.80
CA GLN A 214 -0.93 9.76 -9.44
C GLN A 214 -0.12 8.61 -8.80
N ILE A 215 1.09 8.90 -8.34
CA ILE A 215 1.96 7.94 -7.64
C ILE A 215 2.01 8.25 -6.13
N ASP A 216 1.47 7.34 -5.32
CA ASP A 216 1.46 7.43 -3.85
C ASP A 216 2.60 6.61 -3.19
N SER A 217 3.29 5.78 -3.96
CA SER A 217 4.31 4.83 -3.49
C SER A 217 5.74 5.38 -3.38
N ILE A 218 5.94 6.67 -3.68
CA ILE A 218 7.26 7.32 -3.68
C ILE A 218 7.26 8.52 -2.72
N TYR A 219 8.16 8.46 -1.73
CA TYR A 219 8.40 9.51 -0.73
C TYR A 219 9.70 10.24 -1.03
N GLY A 220 9.69 11.56 -0.87
CA GLY A 220 10.85 12.43 -1.12
C GLY A 220 10.77 13.18 -2.44
N ASP A 221 11.91 13.67 -2.93
CA ASP A 221 11.96 14.55 -4.10
C ASP A 221 11.96 13.74 -5.41
N ARG A 222 10.81 13.75 -6.09
CA ARG A 222 10.59 13.05 -7.38
C ARG A 222 11.22 13.78 -8.57
N SER A 223 11.55 15.07 -8.43
CA SER A 223 12.02 15.92 -9.54
C SER A 223 13.49 15.68 -9.93
N LYS A 224 14.23 14.91 -9.12
CA LYS A 224 15.65 14.63 -9.34
C LYS A 224 15.88 13.20 -9.82
N PRO A 225 16.87 12.98 -10.69
CA PRO A 225 17.27 11.63 -11.10
C PRO A 225 18.10 10.95 -10.00
N PHE A 226 17.82 9.69 -9.72
CA PHE A 226 18.53 8.89 -8.72
C PHE A 226 19.43 7.82 -9.39
N ASN A 227 20.58 7.50 -8.80
CA ASN A 227 21.47 6.47 -9.35
C ASN A 227 21.14 5.06 -8.83
N LEU A 228 20.41 4.30 -9.64
CA LEU A 228 20.08 2.90 -9.43
C LEU A 228 21.27 1.99 -9.80
N ARG A 229 21.57 1.00 -8.94
CA ARG A 229 22.55 -0.04 -9.23
C ARG A 229 21.93 -1.43 -9.09
N ILE A 230 22.06 -2.24 -10.15
CA ILE A 230 21.61 -3.63 -10.20
C ILE A 230 22.83 -4.51 -10.42
N ARG A 231 23.04 -5.49 -9.52
CA ARG A 231 24.15 -6.44 -9.54
C ARG A 231 23.65 -7.87 -9.44
N ARG A 232 24.43 -8.84 -9.93
CA ARG A 232 24.17 -10.26 -9.63
C ARG A 232 24.28 -10.49 -8.12
N SER A 233 23.30 -11.16 -7.53
CA SER A 233 23.41 -11.70 -6.19
C SER A 233 24.15 -13.04 -6.23
N THR A 234 25.06 -13.24 -5.28
CA THR A 234 25.74 -14.52 -5.05
C THR A 234 25.24 -15.23 -3.79
N TYR A 235 24.25 -14.66 -3.08
CA TYR A 235 23.62 -15.31 -1.93
C TYR A 235 22.51 -16.28 -2.36
N PHE A 236 22.59 -17.53 -1.91
CA PHE A 236 21.51 -18.52 -2.14
C PHE A 236 20.35 -18.30 -1.16
N LEU A 237 19.31 -17.61 -1.62
CA LEU A 237 18.05 -17.50 -0.89
C LEU A 237 17.32 -18.85 -0.93
N ARG A 238 17.10 -19.46 0.24
CA ARG A 238 16.35 -20.71 0.41
C ARG A 238 14.86 -20.42 0.49
N ASP A 239 14.05 -21.36 0.02
CA ASP A 239 12.59 -21.28 0.17
C ASP A 239 12.09 -21.88 1.48
N LEU A 240 12.83 -22.84 2.06
CA LEU A 240 12.46 -23.60 3.26
C LEU A 240 13.59 -23.58 4.30
N ASP A 241 13.23 -23.57 5.59
CA ASP A 241 14.19 -23.58 6.69
C ASP A 241 14.71 -25.00 6.98
N PRO A 242 16.04 -25.28 6.83
CA PRO A 242 16.61 -26.57 7.20
C PRO A 242 16.53 -26.89 8.71
N SER A 243 16.29 -25.89 9.57
CA SER A 243 16.18 -26.09 11.03
C SER A 243 14.84 -26.72 11.46
N THR A 244 13.81 -26.62 10.61
CA THR A 244 12.46 -27.15 10.84
C THR A 244 12.19 -28.42 10.03
N ASP A 245 13.24 -29.18 9.69
CA ASP A 245 13.19 -30.31 8.74
C ASP A 245 12.56 -29.94 7.37
N PHE A 246 12.74 -28.68 6.94
CA PHE A 246 12.14 -28.10 5.72
C PHE A 246 10.60 -28.05 5.73
N LEU A 247 9.97 -28.02 6.90
CA LEU A 247 8.50 -27.92 7.04
C LEU A 247 7.99 -26.48 7.05
N GLU A 248 8.84 -25.51 7.38
CA GLU A 248 8.50 -24.08 7.42
C GLU A 248 9.25 -23.29 6.34
N ALA A 249 8.66 -22.19 5.89
CA ALA A 249 9.31 -21.27 4.96
C ALA A 249 10.54 -20.62 5.60
N GLN A 250 11.58 -20.34 4.81
CA GLN A 250 12.76 -19.66 5.33
C GLN A 250 12.44 -18.20 5.68
N GLU A 251 12.57 -17.86 6.95
CA GLU A 251 12.51 -16.47 7.42
C GLU A 251 13.85 -15.76 7.16
N TYR A 252 13.79 -14.54 6.63
CA TYR A 252 14.90 -13.61 6.51
C TYR A 252 14.59 -12.32 7.28
N PHE A 253 15.60 -11.75 7.94
CA PHE A 253 15.45 -10.56 8.79
C PHE A 253 16.09 -9.33 8.15
N SER A 254 15.49 -8.16 8.40
CA SER A 254 15.87 -6.89 7.77
C SER A 254 17.30 -6.43 8.05
N ASN A 255 17.92 -6.90 9.12
CA ASN A 255 19.31 -6.60 9.46
C ASN A 255 20.34 -7.48 8.71
N GLN A 256 19.90 -8.43 7.87
CA GLN A 256 20.78 -9.21 7.02
C GLN A 256 21.25 -8.37 5.83
N GLN A 257 22.57 -8.11 5.75
CA GLN A 257 23.21 -7.38 4.66
C GLN A 257 23.77 -8.34 3.60
N PHE A 258 23.62 -7.97 2.32
CA PHE A 258 24.12 -8.73 1.18
C PHE A 258 25.34 -8.06 0.54
N ASP A 259 25.27 -6.76 0.23
CA ASP A 259 26.47 -5.96 -0.08
C ASP A 259 27.39 -5.86 1.17
N PRO A 260 28.73 -5.83 1.01
CA PRO A 260 29.51 -6.06 -0.21
C PRO A 260 29.92 -7.53 -0.41
N ASN A 261 29.44 -8.45 0.42
CA ASN A 261 29.98 -9.81 0.51
C ASN A 261 29.32 -10.80 -0.47
N PHE A 262 28.08 -10.55 -0.89
CA PHE A 262 27.25 -11.47 -1.67
C PHE A 262 26.74 -10.87 -2.99
N VAL A 263 27.57 -10.05 -3.62
CA VAL A 263 27.29 -9.31 -4.85
C VAL A 263 28.40 -9.54 -5.86
N GLY A 264 28.04 -9.63 -7.13
CA GLY A 264 28.96 -9.91 -8.24
C GLY A 264 29.05 -8.75 -9.24
N GLU A 265 29.08 -9.12 -10.50
CA GLU A 265 29.03 -8.25 -11.68
C GLU A 265 27.85 -7.28 -11.66
N THR A 266 28.05 -6.12 -12.29
CA THR A 266 27.06 -5.04 -12.38
C THR A 266 26.34 -5.14 -13.71
N LEU A 267 25.02 -5.34 -13.66
CA LEU A 267 24.16 -5.43 -14.84
C LEU A 267 23.59 -4.06 -15.23
N PHE A 268 23.45 -3.16 -14.27
CA PHE A 268 23.10 -1.75 -14.49
C PHE A 268 23.69 -0.86 -13.40
N ASN A 269 24.14 0.34 -13.77
CA ASN A 269 24.53 1.41 -12.84
C ASN A 269 24.41 2.75 -13.56
N GLY A 270 23.35 3.49 -13.30
CA GLY A 270 23.06 4.75 -13.98
C GLY A 270 21.92 5.53 -13.34
N GLU A 271 21.79 6.77 -13.78
CA GLU A 271 20.74 7.70 -13.35
C GLU A 271 19.39 7.34 -13.98
N VAL A 272 18.33 7.40 -13.18
CA VAL A 272 16.95 7.12 -13.54
C VAL A 272 16.10 8.28 -13.04
N LEU A 273 15.22 8.81 -13.87
CA LEU A 273 14.23 9.82 -13.48
C LEU A 273 12.94 9.12 -13.05
N ILE A 274 12.21 9.70 -12.09
CA ILE A 274 10.84 9.29 -11.78
C ILE A 274 9.93 10.00 -12.77
N ASP A 275 9.22 9.19 -13.56
CA ASP A 275 8.20 9.63 -14.49
C ASP A 275 6.85 9.10 -13.99
N ASP A 276 5.81 9.91 -14.07
CA ASP A 276 4.43 9.60 -13.70
C ASP A 276 3.52 9.35 -14.93
N LYS A 277 4.11 9.35 -16.13
CA LYS A 277 3.43 9.01 -17.40
C LYS A 277 3.63 7.56 -17.81
N GLU A 278 2.65 7.01 -18.53
CA GLU A 278 2.74 5.70 -19.17
C GLU A 278 3.91 5.62 -20.17
N ILE A 279 4.54 4.45 -20.28
CA ILE A 279 5.57 4.19 -21.30
C ILE A 279 4.86 3.60 -22.52
N LEU A 280 4.85 4.34 -23.63
CA LEU A 280 4.27 3.90 -24.90
C LEU A 280 5.28 3.19 -25.80
N PHE A 281 4.78 2.21 -26.55
CA PHE A 281 5.47 1.56 -27.66
C PHE A 281 4.54 1.66 -28.88
N PHE A 282 5.04 2.26 -29.95
CA PHE A 282 4.32 2.42 -31.22
C PHE A 282 4.63 1.25 -32.15
N LYS A 283 3.76 1.02 -33.15
CA LYS A 283 4.01 0.02 -34.19
C LYS A 283 5.16 0.45 -35.11
N GLU A 284 5.66 -0.50 -35.87
CA GLU A 284 6.46 -0.20 -37.07
C GLU A 284 5.51 0.10 -38.24
N ASP A 285 5.90 1.06 -39.08
CA ASP A 285 5.21 1.44 -40.33
C ASP A 285 5.31 0.29 -41.36
N ASP A 286 4.18 -0.19 -41.89
CA ASP A 286 4.17 -1.29 -42.86
C ASP A 286 4.37 -0.72 -44.29
N PRO A 287 5.47 -1.06 -45.00
CA PRO A 287 5.74 -0.50 -46.32
C PRO A 287 4.72 -0.92 -47.39
N GLU A 288 3.82 -1.88 -47.13
CA GLU A 288 2.74 -2.27 -48.03
C GLU A 288 1.44 -1.44 -47.82
N THR A 289 1.35 -0.59 -46.78
CA THR A 289 0.19 0.25 -46.45
C THR A 289 0.39 1.74 -46.71
N GLU A 290 0.96 2.14 -47.87
CA GLU A 290 1.31 3.54 -48.26
C GLU A 290 0.29 4.69 -47.96
N ASP A 291 -0.99 4.39 -47.69
CA ASP A 291 -2.07 5.35 -47.35
C ASP A 291 -2.35 5.46 -45.82
N VAL A 292 -1.65 4.72 -44.97
CA VAL A 292 -1.77 4.68 -43.49
C VAL A 292 -0.37 4.78 -42.89
N ASP A 293 -0.21 5.50 -41.76
CA ASP A 293 1.04 5.56 -41.00
C ASP A 293 0.82 4.87 -39.65
N GLU A 294 1.04 3.55 -39.62
CA GLU A 294 0.90 2.76 -38.40
C GLU A 294 1.89 3.19 -37.29
N SER A 295 2.97 3.94 -37.58
CA SER A 295 3.92 4.39 -36.56
C SER A 295 3.34 5.45 -35.60
N THR A 296 2.18 6.01 -35.93
CA THR A 296 1.38 6.86 -35.04
C THR A 296 0.50 6.06 -34.06
N GLU A 297 0.29 4.76 -34.31
CA GLU A 297 -0.55 3.90 -33.49
C GLU A 297 0.23 3.25 -32.34
N VAL A 298 -0.31 3.34 -31.11
CA VAL A 298 0.24 2.65 -29.94
C VAL A 298 -0.04 1.14 -30.05
N ASP A 299 1.02 0.34 -30.08
CA ASP A 299 0.97 -1.12 -30.01
C ASP A 299 0.74 -1.60 -28.57
N THR A 300 1.60 -1.16 -27.66
CA THR A 300 1.53 -1.52 -26.24
C THR A 300 1.84 -0.33 -25.33
N ARG A 301 1.29 -0.36 -24.11
CA ARG A 301 1.57 0.61 -23.05
C ARG A 301 1.92 -0.10 -21.75
N LEU A 302 2.85 0.50 -21.00
CA LEU A 302 3.19 0.10 -19.64
C LEU A 302 2.86 1.24 -18.68
N ASN A 303 2.43 0.89 -17.47
CA ASN A 303 2.29 1.86 -16.38
C ASN A 303 3.62 2.59 -16.10
N PRO A 304 3.57 3.78 -15.47
CA PRO A 304 4.75 4.45 -14.94
C PRO A 304 5.59 3.49 -14.08
N GLY A 305 6.91 3.50 -14.27
CA GLY A 305 7.82 2.58 -13.59
C GLY A 305 9.29 2.72 -13.98
N ILE A 306 10.14 2.01 -13.25
CA ILE A 306 11.57 1.93 -13.57
C ILE A 306 11.76 0.94 -14.72
N ARG A 307 12.13 1.43 -15.90
CA ARG A 307 12.56 0.60 -17.05
C ARG A 307 14.01 0.91 -17.43
N VAL A 308 14.91 -0.04 -17.24
CA VAL A 308 16.37 0.15 -17.51
C VAL A 308 16.97 -1.00 -18.31
N LYS A 309 17.85 -0.67 -19.26
CA LYS A 309 18.57 -1.65 -20.09
C LYS A 309 19.69 -2.31 -19.28
N LEU A 310 19.67 -3.63 -19.20
CA LEU A 310 20.70 -4.44 -18.53
C LEU A 310 21.82 -4.83 -19.51
N ASP A 311 22.96 -5.24 -18.95
CA ASP A 311 24.07 -5.83 -19.71
C ASP A 311 23.63 -7.08 -20.49
N SER A 312 23.49 -6.94 -21.81
CA SER A 312 23.07 -8.01 -22.71
C SER A 312 24.06 -9.17 -22.78
N GLN A 313 25.37 -8.93 -22.56
CA GLN A 313 26.37 -9.99 -22.60
C GLN A 313 26.19 -11.00 -21.46
N PHE A 314 25.76 -10.54 -20.28
CA PHE A 314 25.44 -11.44 -19.18
C PHE A 314 24.35 -12.45 -19.56
N PHE A 315 23.33 -12.01 -20.30
CA PHE A 315 22.23 -12.88 -20.72
C PHE A 315 22.62 -13.77 -21.91
N GLN A 316 23.50 -13.32 -22.81
CA GLN A 316 24.10 -14.20 -23.82
C GLN A 316 24.84 -15.36 -23.13
N ASP A 317 25.89 -15.04 -22.35
CA ASP A 317 26.81 -16.01 -21.73
C ASP A 317 26.14 -16.98 -20.75
N ASN A 318 25.06 -16.55 -20.08
CA ASN A 318 24.43 -17.28 -18.97
C ASN A 318 23.01 -17.77 -19.26
N ILE A 319 22.38 -17.40 -20.38
CA ILE A 319 21.04 -17.87 -20.77
C ILE A 319 21.05 -18.52 -22.15
N LEU A 320 21.32 -17.78 -23.23
CA LEU A 320 21.24 -18.31 -24.59
C LEU A 320 22.34 -19.34 -24.85
N ASP A 321 23.60 -19.01 -24.54
CA ASP A 321 24.75 -19.93 -24.59
C ASP A 321 24.65 -21.11 -23.58
N LYS A 322 23.53 -21.22 -22.87
CA LYS A 322 23.23 -22.26 -21.87
C LYS A 322 21.98 -23.08 -22.25
N GLU A 323 21.44 -22.96 -23.47
CA GLU A 323 20.42 -23.87 -23.95
C GLU A 323 20.89 -25.34 -23.88
N GLY A 324 19.96 -26.25 -23.54
CA GLY A 324 20.23 -27.68 -23.40
C GLY A 324 21.12 -28.04 -22.20
N GLU A 325 21.83 -27.10 -21.61
CA GLU A 325 22.66 -27.34 -20.43
C GLU A 325 21.81 -27.62 -19.18
N SER A 326 22.38 -28.45 -18.30
CA SER A 326 21.74 -28.85 -17.05
C SER A 326 21.32 -27.69 -16.13
N VAL A 327 21.89 -26.49 -16.30
CA VAL A 327 21.57 -25.32 -15.49
C VAL A 327 20.17 -24.77 -15.78
N LEU A 328 19.64 -24.94 -17.01
CA LEU A 328 18.30 -24.46 -17.38
C LEU A 328 17.20 -25.52 -17.23
N LEU A 329 17.54 -26.81 -17.08
CA LEU A 329 16.60 -27.94 -16.98
C LEU A 329 15.50 -27.78 -15.91
N SER A 330 15.76 -27.02 -14.85
CA SER A 330 14.77 -26.79 -13.79
C SER A 330 15.06 -25.50 -13.04
N GLN A 331 14.02 -24.92 -12.43
CA GLN A 331 14.16 -23.75 -11.56
C GLN A 331 15.18 -23.97 -10.43
N SER A 332 15.27 -25.19 -9.86
CA SER A 332 16.24 -25.47 -8.80
C SER A 332 17.69 -25.41 -9.27
N ASN A 333 17.97 -25.93 -10.48
CA ASN A 333 19.30 -25.85 -11.07
C ASN A 333 19.64 -24.39 -11.44
N PHE A 334 18.64 -23.66 -11.97
CA PHE A 334 18.78 -22.25 -12.31
C PHE A 334 19.07 -21.39 -11.08
N THR A 335 18.34 -21.57 -9.97
CA THR A 335 18.58 -20.83 -8.71
C THR A 335 19.96 -21.14 -8.11
N GLU A 336 20.55 -22.31 -8.32
CA GLU A 336 21.93 -22.56 -7.88
C GLU A 336 22.96 -21.80 -8.75
N PHE A 337 22.70 -21.71 -10.07
CA PHE A 337 23.57 -21.07 -11.06
C PHE A 337 23.46 -19.53 -11.05
N ILE A 338 22.25 -18.99 -11.27
CA ILE A 338 21.92 -17.56 -11.13
C ILE A 338 21.03 -17.39 -9.90
N ARG A 339 21.70 -17.18 -8.76
CA ARG A 339 21.06 -17.07 -7.44
C ARG A 339 20.10 -15.90 -7.30
N GLY A 340 20.30 -14.86 -8.11
CA GLY A 340 19.36 -13.75 -8.27
C GLY A 340 20.06 -12.41 -8.45
N LEU A 341 19.40 -11.34 -8.01
CA LEU A 341 19.81 -9.95 -8.24
C LEU A 341 19.77 -9.14 -6.94
N HIS A 342 20.61 -8.12 -6.86
CA HIS A 342 20.67 -7.15 -5.77
C HIS A 342 20.48 -5.74 -6.31
N PHE A 343 19.59 -4.99 -5.65
CA PHE A 343 19.09 -3.68 -6.05
C PHE A 343 19.32 -2.68 -4.93
N GLU A 344 19.87 -1.51 -5.27
CA GLU A 344 20.09 -0.41 -4.34
C GLU A 344 20.06 0.95 -5.07
N VAL A 345 19.81 2.02 -4.31
CA VAL A 345 20.14 3.39 -4.73
C VAL A 345 21.46 3.78 -4.06
N THR A 346 22.35 4.45 -4.81
CA THR A 346 23.75 4.68 -4.40
C THR A 346 24.13 6.14 -4.15
N GLN A 347 23.41 7.11 -4.71
CA GLN A 347 23.59 8.52 -4.38
C GLN A 347 22.83 8.83 -3.08
N ALA A 348 23.55 9.22 -2.02
CA ALA A 348 23.05 9.27 -0.64
C ALA A 348 22.66 10.67 -0.14
N ASP A 349 22.79 11.70 -0.98
CA ASP A 349 22.43 13.08 -0.63
C ASP A 349 20.93 13.37 -0.81
N GLU A 350 20.19 12.49 -1.48
CA GLU A 350 18.78 12.70 -1.80
C GLU A 350 17.87 11.95 -0.82
N ASN A 351 16.76 12.59 -0.44
CA ASN A 351 15.67 11.93 0.28
C ASN A 351 14.75 11.34 -0.79
N LEU A 352 14.82 10.03 -0.99
CA LEU A 352 13.99 9.31 -1.96
C LEU A 352 13.83 7.85 -1.52
N MET A 353 12.60 7.45 -1.19
CA MET A 353 12.25 6.08 -0.84
C MET A 353 11.05 5.61 -1.65
N MET A 354 11.22 4.51 -2.38
CA MET A 354 10.18 3.89 -3.20
C MET A 354 9.66 2.61 -2.54
N LEU A 355 8.35 2.39 -2.59
CA LEU A 355 7.68 1.14 -2.21
C LEU A 355 7.28 0.37 -3.46
N LEU A 356 7.95 -0.74 -3.72
CA LEU A 356 7.85 -1.47 -4.99
C LEU A 356 7.34 -2.90 -4.80
N ASP A 357 6.42 -3.34 -5.66
CA ASP A 357 5.98 -4.75 -5.72
C ASP A 357 6.92 -5.57 -6.63
N PHE A 358 7.84 -6.29 -6.00
CA PHE A 358 8.78 -7.18 -6.70
C PHE A 358 8.11 -8.40 -7.35
N SER A 359 6.82 -8.66 -7.12
CA SER A 359 6.02 -9.68 -7.82
C SER A 359 5.41 -9.20 -9.13
N ALA A 360 5.32 -7.88 -9.32
CA ALA A 360 4.98 -7.23 -10.60
C ALA A 360 6.21 -7.00 -11.50
N ALA A 361 7.42 -7.09 -10.94
CA ALA A 361 8.68 -6.89 -11.66
C ALA A 361 8.99 -8.03 -12.64
N ASN A 362 9.50 -7.67 -13.82
CA ASN A 362 9.97 -8.60 -14.83
C ASN A 362 11.34 -8.19 -15.41
N ILE A 363 11.95 -9.13 -16.11
CA ILE A 363 13.06 -8.83 -17.02
C ILE A 363 12.69 -9.44 -18.37
N THR A 364 12.69 -8.64 -19.42
CA THR A 364 12.43 -9.11 -20.79
C THR A 364 13.74 -9.08 -21.57
N MET A 365 14.12 -10.24 -22.12
CA MET A 365 15.23 -10.43 -23.04
C MET A 365 14.68 -10.60 -24.45
N THR A 366 14.98 -9.65 -25.33
CA THR A 366 14.67 -9.73 -26.76
C THR A 366 15.92 -10.26 -27.46
N TYR A 367 15.78 -11.34 -28.22
CA TYR A 367 16.87 -11.95 -28.97
C TYR A 367 16.47 -12.16 -30.43
N GLU A 368 17.46 -12.11 -31.31
CA GLU A 368 17.36 -12.44 -32.72
C GLU A 368 17.82 -13.88 -32.97
N TYR A 369 17.21 -14.56 -33.93
CA TYR A 369 17.62 -15.87 -34.44
C TYR A 369 17.41 -15.94 -35.96
N ASP A 370 18.17 -16.81 -36.63
CA ASP A 370 18.10 -17.10 -38.06
C ASP A 370 17.03 -18.19 -38.29
N ASP A 371 15.94 -17.87 -39.00
CA ASP A 371 14.88 -18.82 -39.40
C ASP A 371 14.92 -19.09 -40.92
N TRP A 372 14.60 -20.31 -41.34
CA TRP A 372 14.46 -20.66 -42.76
C TRP A 372 13.02 -20.51 -43.24
N VAL A 373 12.78 -19.55 -44.13
CA VAL A 373 11.48 -19.26 -44.71
C VAL A 373 11.39 -19.84 -46.12
N ALA A 374 10.41 -20.73 -46.32
CA ALA A 374 10.12 -21.36 -47.61
C ALA A 374 9.54 -20.37 -48.63
N ASN A 375 10.01 -20.41 -49.87
CA ASN A 375 9.47 -19.59 -50.95
C ASN A 375 8.11 -20.12 -51.43
N THR A 376 7.02 -19.53 -50.93
CA THR A 376 5.64 -19.95 -51.26
C THR A 376 5.19 -19.66 -52.70
N ASP A 377 5.95 -18.87 -53.47
CA ASP A 377 5.66 -18.59 -54.89
C ASP A 377 6.08 -19.73 -55.85
N THR A 378 6.73 -20.78 -55.34
CA THR A 378 7.18 -21.92 -56.15
C THR A 378 6.66 -23.26 -55.63
N GLU A 379 6.60 -24.26 -56.51
CA GLU A 379 6.35 -25.66 -56.12
C GLU A 379 7.62 -26.38 -55.61
N ASP A 380 8.77 -25.68 -55.55
CA ASP A 380 10.03 -26.25 -55.08
C ASP A 380 10.21 -26.02 -53.57
N THR A 381 9.94 -27.06 -52.79
CA THR A 381 10.13 -27.02 -51.32
C THR A 381 11.60 -26.91 -50.89
N GLY A 382 12.54 -26.90 -51.84
CA GLY A 382 13.95 -26.58 -51.61
C GLY A 382 14.31 -25.10 -51.77
N ASP A 383 13.42 -24.26 -52.29
CA ASP A 383 13.65 -22.83 -52.49
C ASP A 383 13.18 -22.03 -51.26
N GLY A 384 14.04 -21.17 -50.72
CA GLY A 384 13.81 -20.44 -49.48
C GLY A 384 15.05 -19.65 -49.04
N SER A 385 14.87 -18.79 -48.04
CA SER A 385 15.88 -17.87 -47.53
C SER A 385 15.99 -17.92 -46.01
N ILE A 386 17.17 -17.59 -45.48
CA ILE A 386 17.33 -17.32 -44.05
C ILE A 386 16.90 -15.87 -43.78
N GLU A 387 15.99 -15.69 -42.85
CA GLU A 387 15.49 -14.41 -42.36
C GLU A 387 15.77 -14.28 -40.86
N LYS A 388 16.10 -13.07 -40.40
CA LYS A 388 16.26 -12.81 -38.97
C LYS A 388 14.90 -12.54 -38.35
N LYS A 389 14.58 -13.27 -37.27
CA LYS A 389 13.36 -13.09 -36.49
C LYS A 389 13.69 -12.75 -35.05
N GLU A 390 12.79 -12.03 -34.41
CA GLU A 390 12.91 -11.64 -33.01
C GLU A 390 11.93 -12.42 -32.14
N ARG A 391 12.35 -12.71 -30.90
CA ARG A 391 11.48 -13.27 -29.88
C ARG A 391 11.86 -12.76 -28.50
N GLU A 392 10.86 -12.67 -27.63
CA GLU A 392 11.07 -12.32 -26.22
C GLU A 392 11.10 -13.55 -25.31
N PHE A 393 11.98 -13.51 -24.32
CA PHE A 393 11.96 -14.40 -23.17
C PHE A 393 11.91 -13.59 -21.88
N SER A 394 10.96 -13.90 -21.00
CA SER A 394 10.78 -13.19 -19.74
C SER A 394 11.27 -13.96 -18.52
N PHE A 395 11.79 -13.24 -17.53
CA PHE A 395 12.10 -13.69 -16.19
C PHE A 395 11.23 -12.97 -15.16
N ARG A 396 11.09 -13.57 -13.99
CA ARG A 396 10.44 -12.95 -12.82
C ARG A 396 11.36 -13.02 -11.61
N LEU A 397 11.16 -12.13 -10.64
CA LEU A 397 11.94 -12.13 -9.40
C LEU A 397 11.28 -13.02 -8.34
N ILE A 398 10.03 -12.70 -8.01
CA ILE A 398 9.12 -13.52 -7.20
C ILE A 398 7.76 -13.61 -7.90
N THR A 399 6.91 -14.55 -7.49
CA THR A 399 5.54 -14.66 -8.03
C THR A 399 4.53 -14.89 -6.93
N THR A 400 3.35 -14.27 -7.07
CA THR A 400 2.23 -14.43 -6.13
C THR A 400 1.17 -15.34 -6.76
N GLY A 401 0.89 -16.48 -6.14
CA GLY A 401 -0.16 -17.40 -6.58
C GLY A 401 -1.57 -16.92 -6.22
N GLN A 402 -2.60 -17.53 -6.80
CA GLN A 402 -4.02 -17.14 -6.60
C GLN A 402 -4.50 -17.09 -5.14
N ASN A 403 -3.82 -17.81 -4.22
CA ASN A 403 -4.12 -17.81 -2.78
C ASN A 403 -3.30 -16.76 -2.00
N GLY A 404 -2.62 -15.83 -2.66
CA GLY A 404 -1.67 -14.89 -2.03
C GLY A 404 -0.35 -15.52 -1.58
N ALA A 405 -0.10 -16.79 -1.95
CA ALA A 405 1.12 -17.50 -1.60
C ALA A 405 2.28 -17.06 -2.51
N PHE A 406 3.35 -16.56 -1.92
CA PHE A 406 4.58 -16.23 -2.63
C PHE A 406 5.32 -17.50 -3.06
N SER A 407 5.96 -17.43 -4.22
CA SER A 407 6.89 -18.44 -4.72
C SER A 407 8.18 -17.75 -5.15
N GLY A 408 9.30 -18.33 -4.72
CA GLY A 408 10.59 -17.67 -4.68
C GLY A 408 10.70 -16.64 -3.55
N ASN A 409 11.87 -16.01 -3.43
CA ASN A 409 12.20 -15.10 -2.34
C ASN A 409 12.86 -13.80 -2.80
N ALA A 410 12.47 -12.71 -2.13
CA ALA A 410 13.20 -11.46 -2.09
C ALA A 410 13.28 -10.99 -0.64
N VAL A 411 14.38 -10.34 -0.25
CA VAL A 411 14.67 -9.88 1.11
C VAL A 411 14.94 -8.38 1.08
N ASN A 412 14.26 -7.64 1.95
CA ASN A 412 14.52 -6.21 2.15
C ASN A 412 15.55 -6.01 3.27
N THR A 413 16.72 -5.48 2.95
CA THR A 413 17.71 -5.05 3.95
C THR A 413 17.41 -3.62 4.37
N PHE A 414 17.36 -3.36 5.69
CA PHE A 414 17.27 -2.03 6.27
C PHE A 414 18.61 -1.67 6.92
N ILE A 415 19.23 -0.60 6.43
CA ILE A 415 20.43 0.00 7.03
C ILE A 415 19.98 1.30 7.70
N GLN A 416 19.83 1.26 9.02
CA GLN A 416 19.31 2.37 9.82
C GLN A 416 20.45 3.07 10.57
N GLY A 417 20.39 4.40 10.63
CA GLY A 417 21.25 5.20 11.49
C GLY A 417 20.85 5.10 12.96
N ASP A 418 21.75 5.52 13.86
CA ASP A 418 21.43 5.65 15.28
C ASP A 418 20.33 6.70 15.50
N TYR A 419 19.30 6.36 16.27
CA TYR A 419 18.28 7.33 16.69
C TYR A 419 18.89 8.48 17.51
N PRO A 420 18.27 9.68 17.54
CA PRO A 420 18.67 10.73 18.47
C PRO A 420 18.63 10.27 19.94
N GLY A 421 19.52 10.85 20.77
CA GLY A 421 19.72 10.42 22.16
C GLY A 421 18.49 10.52 23.06
N GLU A 422 17.56 11.44 22.78
CA GLU A 422 16.25 11.54 23.45
C GLU A 422 15.42 10.26 23.21
N ILE A 423 15.31 9.83 21.94
CA ILE A 423 14.60 8.61 21.56
C ILE A 423 15.32 7.40 22.15
N GLN A 424 16.65 7.27 21.98
CA GLN A 424 17.41 6.13 22.53
C GLN A 424 17.19 5.93 24.03
N SER A 425 17.16 7.01 24.80
CA SER A 425 16.94 6.97 26.26
C SER A 425 15.52 6.53 26.64
N SER A 426 14.56 6.63 25.72
CA SER A 426 13.15 6.27 25.91
C SER A 426 12.81 4.81 25.55
N LEU A 427 13.72 4.08 24.90
CA LEU A 427 13.48 2.73 24.35
C LEU A 427 13.84 1.63 25.34
N ASP A 428 13.04 0.56 25.35
CA ASP A 428 13.30 -0.71 26.06
C ASP A 428 13.58 -0.55 27.58
N ASN A 429 13.19 0.58 28.18
CA ASN A 429 13.55 0.98 29.55
C ASN A 429 12.46 0.67 30.62
N ASN A 430 11.30 0.17 30.20
CA ASN A 430 10.11 -0.11 31.03
C ASN A 430 9.62 1.08 31.88
N MET A 431 9.89 2.33 31.47
CA MET A 431 9.35 3.54 32.10
C MET A 431 8.09 4.02 31.37
N ASN A 432 7.10 4.48 32.12
CA ASN A 432 5.88 5.06 31.54
C ASN A 432 6.23 6.32 30.73
N ALA A 433 5.87 6.30 29.45
CA ALA A 433 6.36 7.25 28.46
C ALA A 433 5.73 8.65 28.58
N GLU A 434 6.57 9.68 28.49
CA GLU A 434 6.16 11.07 28.24
C GLU A 434 5.77 11.29 26.78
N LYS A 435 6.53 10.69 25.85
CA LYS A 435 6.28 10.66 24.41
C LYS A 435 6.26 9.23 23.91
N ILE A 436 5.28 8.91 23.07
CA ILE A 436 5.19 7.65 22.35
C ILE A 436 5.84 7.85 20.98
N TYR A 437 6.79 6.99 20.65
CA TYR A 437 7.53 7.01 19.40
C TYR A 437 7.09 5.82 18.54
N LEU A 438 6.59 6.07 17.33
CA LEU A 438 6.18 5.01 16.39
C LEU A 438 6.95 5.17 15.07
N LYS A 439 7.49 4.07 14.54
CA LYS A 439 8.27 4.08 13.28
C LYS A 439 8.14 2.74 12.55
N GLY A 440 7.78 2.81 11.27
CA GLY A 440 7.71 1.67 10.36
C GLY A 440 9.10 1.12 9.95
N GLY A 441 9.10 -0.07 9.35
CA GLY A 441 10.30 -0.88 9.08
C GLY A 441 10.79 -1.59 10.35
N SER A 442 12.11 -1.70 10.53
CA SER A 442 12.73 -2.12 11.80
C SER A 442 12.76 -1.00 12.85
N GLY A 443 11.61 -0.35 13.04
CA GLY A 443 11.49 0.86 13.84
C GLY A 443 11.06 0.62 15.30
N ILE A 444 10.08 1.41 15.73
CA ILE A 444 9.63 1.49 17.12
C ILE A 444 8.12 1.25 17.16
N PHE A 445 7.67 0.49 18.14
CA PHE A 445 6.25 0.36 18.50
C PHE A 445 6.08 0.64 20.01
N SER A 446 4.84 0.87 20.45
CA SER A 446 4.55 1.03 21.89
C SER A 446 3.71 -0.12 22.41
N GLU A 447 4.07 -0.66 23.57
CA GLU A 447 3.14 -1.42 24.40
C GLU A 447 2.23 -0.44 25.16
N ILE A 448 0.97 -0.80 25.37
CA ILE A 448 -0.01 -0.02 26.14
C ILE A 448 -0.70 -0.94 27.16
N SER A 449 -0.74 -0.54 28.43
CA SER A 449 -1.48 -1.22 29.51
C SER A 449 -2.64 -0.35 29.98
N LEU A 450 -3.84 -0.92 30.07
CA LEU A 450 -5.04 -0.20 30.49
C LEU A 450 -5.24 -0.31 32.01
N PHE A 451 -5.72 0.79 32.62
CA PHE A 451 -6.00 0.96 34.05
C PHE A 451 -4.77 0.99 34.98
N ASP A 452 -3.94 -0.04 34.97
CA ASP A 452 -2.69 -0.12 35.73
C ASP A 452 -1.72 -1.18 35.16
N GLU A 453 -0.49 -1.22 35.70
CA GLU A 453 0.56 -2.17 35.32
C GLU A 453 0.33 -3.60 35.84
N MET A 454 -0.69 -3.83 36.67
CA MET A 454 -1.04 -5.13 37.28
C MET A 454 -2.29 -5.78 36.66
N GLY A 455 -2.84 -5.21 35.58
CA GLY A 455 -3.96 -5.77 34.84
C GLY A 455 -5.34 -5.18 35.18
N GLY A 456 -5.43 -4.11 35.96
CA GLY A 456 -6.65 -3.30 36.08
C GLY A 456 -7.82 -3.97 36.82
N THR A 457 -7.56 -5.03 37.58
CA THR A 457 -8.60 -5.87 38.19
C THR A 457 -9.53 -5.07 39.10
N GLU A 458 -9.01 -4.11 39.87
CA GLU A 458 -9.82 -3.31 40.79
C GLU A 458 -10.81 -2.42 40.03
N GLN A 459 -10.35 -1.76 38.97
CA GLN A 459 -11.11 -0.84 38.13
C GLN A 459 -12.17 -1.62 37.34
N ILE A 460 -11.83 -2.79 36.79
CA ILE A 460 -12.78 -3.69 36.12
C ILE A 460 -13.86 -4.16 37.12
N SER A 461 -13.47 -4.59 38.33
CA SER A 461 -14.44 -4.96 39.38
C SER A 461 -15.33 -3.79 39.80
N GLN A 462 -14.80 -2.57 39.92
CA GLN A 462 -15.63 -1.38 40.22
C GLN A 462 -16.67 -1.10 39.12
N ILE A 463 -16.32 -1.28 37.85
CA ILE A 463 -17.24 -1.13 36.71
C ILE A 463 -18.34 -2.22 36.76
N GLN A 464 -17.96 -3.47 37.07
CA GLN A 464 -18.89 -4.59 37.24
C GLN A 464 -19.84 -4.38 38.43
N GLU A 465 -19.34 -3.97 39.59
CA GLU A 465 -20.13 -3.74 40.82
C GLU A 465 -21.17 -2.64 40.64
N ARG A 466 -20.88 -1.61 39.84
CA ARG A 466 -21.82 -0.54 39.49
C ARG A 466 -22.79 -0.90 38.36
N ASN A 467 -22.68 -2.08 37.77
CA ASN A 467 -23.52 -2.54 36.64
C ASN A 467 -23.52 -1.56 35.45
N TRP A 468 -22.38 -0.93 35.16
CA TRP A 468 -22.25 0.03 34.06
C TRP A 468 -22.46 -0.64 32.70
N ILE A 469 -23.38 -0.09 31.90
CA ILE A 469 -23.52 -0.40 30.48
C ILE A 469 -22.56 0.50 29.71
N ILE A 470 -21.51 -0.08 29.12
CA ILE A 470 -20.50 0.68 28.37
C ILE A 470 -21.06 1.06 27.00
N ASN A 471 -21.32 2.35 26.80
CA ASN A 471 -21.84 2.89 25.53
C ASN A 471 -20.71 3.12 24.52
N GLU A 472 -19.61 3.73 24.98
CA GLU A 472 -18.40 3.95 24.19
C GLU A 472 -17.18 3.88 25.11
N ALA A 473 -16.09 3.27 24.65
CA ALA A 473 -14.78 3.42 25.26
C ALA A 473 -13.76 3.80 24.18
N LYS A 474 -12.96 4.83 24.43
CA LYS A 474 -11.98 5.34 23.46
C LYS A 474 -10.62 5.67 24.07
N LEU A 475 -9.60 5.62 23.21
CA LEU A 475 -8.28 6.19 23.44
C LEU A 475 -8.06 7.29 22.40
N GLU A 476 -7.65 8.46 22.85
CA GLU A 476 -7.27 9.59 22.00
C GLU A 476 -5.76 9.81 22.17
N LEU A 477 -5.01 9.76 21.06
CA LEU A 477 -3.57 9.95 21.02
C LEU A 477 -3.26 11.23 20.26
N TYR A 478 -2.92 12.29 20.98
CA TYR A 478 -2.59 13.59 20.41
C TYR A 478 -1.18 13.59 19.83
N VAL A 479 -1.00 14.21 18.65
CA VAL A 479 0.30 14.28 17.99
C VAL A 479 1.14 15.42 18.55
N ASP A 480 2.43 15.19 18.78
CA ASP A 480 3.37 16.21 19.24
C ASP A 480 3.81 17.09 18.08
N ARG A 481 2.99 18.10 17.76
CA ARG A 481 3.32 19.16 16.79
C ARG A 481 4.68 19.82 17.05
N ALA A 482 5.13 19.94 18.31
CA ALA A 482 6.40 20.59 18.59
C ALA A 482 7.60 19.72 18.19
N ALA A 483 7.43 18.40 18.16
CA ALA A 483 8.40 17.47 17.59
C ALA A 483 8.28 17.37 16.07
N LEU A 484 7.07 17.24 15.52
CA LEU A 484 6.87 17.03 14.07
C LEU A 484 7.14 18.28 13.24
N ASP A 485 6.65 19.46 13.66
CA ASP A 485 6.82 20.71 12.90
C ASP A 485 8.29 21.22 12.86
N ALA A 486 9.21 20.56 13.56
CA ALA A 486 10.64 20.81 13.46
C ALA A 486 11.26 20.22 12.17
N ASP A 487 10.60 19.24 11.55
CA ASP A 487 10.96 18.64 10.27
C ASP A 487 9.85 18.95 9.25
N MET A 488 10.09 19.94 8.38
CA MET A 488 9.05 20.45 7.47
C MET A 488 8.67 19.46 6.37
N ASP A 489 9.51 18.47 6.10
CA ASP A 489 9.31 17.45 5.06
C ASP A 489 8.78 16.13 5.66
N HIS A 490 8.38 16.13 6.95
CA HIS A 490 7.91 14.94 7.64
C HIS A 490 6.52 14.50 7.16
N VAL A 491 6.44 13.29 6.62
CA VAL A 491 5.17 12.67 6.19
C VAL A 491 4.60 11.79 7.30
N GLU A 492 3.41 12.14 7.76
CA GLU A 492 2.74 11.41 8.85
C GLU A 492 2.06 10.12 8.34
N PRO A 493 2.00 9.06 9.16
CA PRO A 493 1.29 7.85 8.81
C PRO A 493 -0.23 8.09 8.83
N PRO A 494 -0.96 7.87 7.72
CA PRO A 494 -2.39 8.15 7.67
C PRO A 494 -3.23 7.24 8.58
N ARG A 495 -2.63 6.14 9.07
CA ARG A 495 -3.27 5.21 10.00
C ARG A 495 -2.28 4.53 10.96
N LEU A 496 -2.71 4.40 12.21
CA LEU A 496 -2.10 3.57 13.24
C LEU A 496 -2.94 2.32 13.52
N PHE A 497 -2.33 1.26 14.05
CA PHE A 497 -3.01 0.05 14.49
C PHE A 497 -2.79 -0.21 15.97
N LEU A 498 -3.89 -0.37 16.71
CA LEU A 498 -3.93 -0.83 18.09
C LEU A 498 -4.55 -2.24 18.16
N TYR A 499 -3.86 -3.20 18.76
CA TYR A 499 -4.32 -4.59 18.84
C TYR A 499 -3.86 -5.29 20.14
N ASN A 500 -4.44 -6.46 20.44
CA ASN A 500 -4.06 -7.27 21.60
C ASN A 500 -2.71 -7.96 21.36
N LEU A 501 -1.67 -7.62 22.13
CA LEU A 501 -0.29 -8.01 21.85
C LEU A 501 -0.01 -9.51 22.04
N GLU A 502 -0.73 -10.18 22.94
CA GLU A 502 -0.52 -11.62 23.18
C GLU A 502 -1.20 -12.49 22.11
N THR A 503 -2.43 -12.14 21.73
CA THR A 503 -3.21 -12.94 20.77
C THR A 503 -3.02 -12.51 19.32
N GLY A 504 -2.61 -11.26 19.08
CA GLY A 504 -2.60 -10.62 17.76
C GLY A 504 -3.97 -10.11 17.30
N ASN A 505 -5.03 -10.33 18.06
CA ASN A 505 -6.39 -10.02 17.65
C ASN A 505 -6.70 -8.51 17.71
N ALA A 506 -7.54 -8.06 16.78
CA ALA A 506 -8.13 -6.74 16.81
C ALA A 506 -9.01 -6.53 18.06
N LEU A 507 -9.20 -5.26 18.45
CA LEU A 507 -9.96 -4.88 19.66
C LEU A 507 -11.44 -4.56 19.38
N PHE A 508 -11.89 -4.76 18.15
CA PHE A 508 -13.25 -4.54 17.67
C PHE A 508 -13.89 -5.84 17.21
N ASN A 509 -15.22 -5.91 17.21
CA ASN A 509 -15.95 -6.95 16.52
C ASN A 509 -16.20 -6.54 15.06
N GLY A 510 -15.65 -7.28 14.09
CA GLY A 510 -15.80 -6.97 12.67
C GLY A 510 -17.27 -6.92 12.17
N ALA A 511 -18.22 -7.50 12.90
CA ALA A 511 -19.65 -7.37 12.58
C ALA A 511 -20.25 -5.99 12.95
N ASN A 512 -19.55 -5.20 13.77
CA ASN A 512 -19.93 -3.84 14.17
C ASN A 512 -19.26 -2.75 13.31
N GLU A 513 -18.38 -3.12 12.38
CA GLU A 513 -17.58 -2.19 11.59
C GLU A 513 -18.30 -1.69 10.33
N ILE A 514 -18.00 -0.43 9.98
CA ILE A 514 -18.44 0.22 8.75
C ILE A 514 -17.21 0.38 7.85
N SER A 515 -17.38 0.26 6.54
CA SER A 515 -16.32 0.47 5.55
C SER A 515 -16.93 1.11 4.31
N ASP A 516 -16.38 2.24 3.87
CA ASP A 516 -16.91 2.98 2.71
C ASP A 516 -16.34 2.43 1.40
N SER A 517 -15.10 1.92 1.45
CA SER A 517 -14.44 1.22 0.35
C SER A 517 -13.53 0.12 0.89
N ASN A 518 -13.27 -0.91 0.07
CA ASN A 518 -12.32 -1.98 0.42
C ASN A 518 -10.88 -1.52 0.18
N THR A 519 -10.41 -0.59 1.00
CA THR A 519 -9.10 0.08 0.89
C THR A 519 -8.47 0.23 2.29
N PRO A 520 -7.15 0.47 2.42
CA PRO A 520 -6.48 0.55 3.73
C PRO A 520 -7.06 1.63 4.66
N LEU A 521 -7.51 2.74 4.08
CA LEU A 521 -8.10 3.88 4.80
C LEU A 521 -9.64 3.87 4.80
N GLY A 522 -10.27 3.19 3.83
CA GLY A 522 -11.73 3.06 3.73
C GLY A 522 -12.34 2.00 4.66
N ALA A 523 -11.56 1.02 5.11
CA ALA A 523 -12.03 -0.06 5.96
C ALA A 523 -12.04 0.28 7.48
N PHE A 524 -12.89 -0.41 8.24
CA PHE A 524 -12.97 -0.35 9.71
C PHE A 524 -13.06 1.09 10.28
N LYS A 525 -14.02 1.87 9.79
CA LYS A 525 -14.20 3.28 10.18
C LYS A 525 -14.65 3.46 11.63
N ASN A 526 -15.32 2.47 12.23
CA ASN A 526 -15.80 2.58 13.61
C ASN A 526 -14.66 2.37 14.61
N PHE A 527 -13.75 1.43 14.34
CA PHE A 527 -12.56 1.25 15.17
C PHE A 527 -11.63 2.47 15.15
N GLY A 528 -11.54 3.16 14.02
CA GLY A 528 -10.74 4.36 13.84
C GLY A 528 -9.26 4.09 13.61
N GLY A 529 -8.40 4.81 14.33
CA GLY A 529 -6.94 4.82 14.15
C GLY A 529 -6.46 5.62 12.93
N LEU A 530 -7.36 6.32 12.23
CA LEU A 530 -7.02 7.27 11.17
C LEU A 530 -6.48 8.58 11.76
N LEU A 531 -5.63 9.28 11.01
CA LEU A 531 -5.19 10.62 11.36
C LEU A 531 -6.35 11.62 11.22
N GLU A 532 -6.61 12.40 12.27
CA GLU A 532 -7.50 13.55 12.24
C GLU A 532 -6.67 14.82 12.05
N GLU A 533 -7.00 15.65 11.06
CA GLU A 533 -6.20 16.81 10.64
C GLU A 533 -6.94 18.14 10.81
N GLU A 534 -6.20 19.20 11.14
CA GLU A 534 -6.70 20.59 11.13
C GLU A 534 -5.68 21.50 10.43
N ASN A 535 -6.07 22.12 9.31
CA ASN A 535 -5.18 22.92 8.46
C ASN A 535 -3.98 22.09 7.96
N ASP A 536 -4.28 20.94 7.35
CA ASP A 536 -3.31 20.05 6.68
C ASP A 536 -2.20 19.54 7.62
N LYS A 537 -2.52 19.38 8.92
CA LYS A 537 -1.63 18.87 9.96
C LYS A 537 -2.34 17.93 10.91
N GLY A 538 -1.67 16.82 11.26
CA GLY A 538 -2.19 15.84 12.20
C GLY A 538 -2.42 16.37 13.62
N VAL A 539 -3.64 16.27 14.14
CA VAL A 539 -3.98 16.66 15.51
C VAL A 539 -3.98 15.46 16.45
N LYS A 540 -4.62 14.36 16.05
CA LYS A 540 -4.71 13.14 16.87
C LYS A 540 -5.09 11.89 16.06
N TYR A 541 -4.98 10.74 16.71
CA TYR A 541 -5.59 9.47 16.30
C TYR A 541 -6.58 9.02 17.38
N THR A 542 -7.79 8.63 16.99
CA THR A 542 -8.82 8.11 17.92
C THR A 542 -9.09 6.63 17.66
N PHE A 543 -8.98 5.79 18.70
CA PHE A 543 -9.38 4.38 18.67
C PHE A 543 -10.62 4.14 19.52
N LYS A 544 -11.65 3.47 18.98
CA LYS A 544 -12.83 3.02 19.73
C LYS A 544 -12.67 1.55 20.15
N ILE A 545 -12.45 1.32 21.43
CA ILE A 545 -12.19 0.01 22.03
C ILE A 545 -13.38 -0.52 22.86
N THR A 546 -14.59 -0.03 22.59
CA THR A 546 -15.84 -0.38 23.28
C THR A 546 -16.07 -1.89 23.38
N ASP A 547 -15.85 -2.65 22.30
CA ASP A 547 -15.99 -4.11 22.29
C ASP A 547 -14.95 -4.79 23.20
N HIS A 548 -13.70 -4.30 23.21
CA HIS A 548 -12.65 -4.81 24.10
C HIS A 548 -12.98 -4.56 25.58
N ILE A 549 -13.39 -3.34 25.96
CA ILE A 549 -13.78 -3.05 27.36
C ILE A 549 -15.00 -3.89 27.76
N ASN A 550 -15.99 -4.07 26.87
CA ASN A 550 -17.11 -4.98 27.13
C ASN A 550 -16.67 -6.45 27.27
N ASN A 551 -15.63 -6.90 26.56
CA ASN A 551 -15.06 -8.24 26.75
C ASN A 551 -14.40 -8.40 28.14
N LEU A 552 -13.66 -7.40 28.61
CA LEU A 552 -13.07 -7.40 29.96
C LEU A 552 -14.16 -7.42 31.04
N VAL A 553 -15.14 -6.53 30.94
CA VAL A 553 -16.18 -6.32 31.97
C VAL A 553 -17.24 -7.43 31.98
N VAL A 554 -17.73 -7.86 30.82
CA VAL A 554 -18.91 -8.76 30.72
C VAL A 554 -18.52 -10.21 30.43
N ARG A 555 -17.36 -10.46 29.82
CA ARG A 555 -16.95 -11.79 29.33
C ARG A 555 -15.70 -12.35 30.02
N ASP A 556 -15.27 -11.74 31.13
CA ASP A 556 -14.12 -12.17 31.96
C ASP A 556 -12.85 -12.41 31.13
N SER A 557 -12.62 -11.54 30.13
CA SER A 557 -11.44 -11.61 29.27
C SER A 557 -10.23 -11.01 29.98
N ALA A 558 -9.05 -11.58 29.75
CA ALA A 558 -7.80 -11.06 30.32
C ALA A 558 -7.47 -9.66 29.77
N ASN A 559 -7.14 -8.73 30.67
CA ASN A 559 -6.58 -7.42 30.35
C ASN A 559 -5.10 -7.55 29.95
N ALA A 560 -4.86 -8.17 28.78
CA ALA A 560 -3.53 -8.31 28.22
C ALA A 560 -3.04 -6.96 27.65
N LYS A 561 -1.71 -6.79 27.60
CA LYS A 561 -1.08 -5.63 26.96
C LYS A 561 -1.57 -5.47 25.52
N LEU A 562 -1.72 -4.22 25.11
CA LEU A 562 -1.98 -3.81 23.74
C LEU A 562 -0.67 -3.43 23.06
N ALA A 563 -0.62 -3.49 21.74
CA ALA A 563 0.46 -2.91 20.95
C ALA A 563 -0.10 -1.88 19.98
N LEU A 564 0.55 -0.72 19.95
CA LEU A 564 0.31 0.39 19.06
C LEU A 564 1.50 0.52 18.09
N MET A 565 1.22 0.55 16.79
CA MET A 565 2.23 0.68 15.73
C MET A 565 1.69 1.41 14.50
N VAL A 566 2.59 1.75 13.58
CA VAL A 566 2.21 2.21 12.23
C VAL A 566 1.70 1.02 11.43
N THR A 567 0.76 1.22 10.50
CA THR A 567 0.36 0.17 9.55
C THR A 567 0.16 0.73 8.15
N ALA A 568 0.65 0.00 7.14
CA ALA A 568 0.29 0.26 5.76
C ALA A 568 -1.14 -0.21 5.42
N ASP A 569 -1.62 -1.29 6.06
CA ASP A 569 -2.98 -1.81 5.87
C ASP A 569 -3.45 -2.65 7.07
N MET A 570 -4.47 -2.18 7.79
CA MET A 570 -5.02 -2.90 8.94
C MET A 570 -5.87 -4.13 8.55
N ARG A 571 -6.26 -4.27 7.27
CA ARG A 571 -7.02 -5.45 6.77
C ARG A 571 -6.15 -6.70 6.69
N VAL A 572 -4.84 -6.54 6.52
CA VAL A 572 -3.89 -7.64 6.37
C VAL A 572 -3.41 -8.11 7.75
N ALA A 573 -4.20 -8.96 8.39
CA ALA A 573 -3.91 -9.55 9.71
C ALA A 573 -2.77 -10.61 9.70
N LEU A 574 -1.77 -10.44 8.83
CA LEU A 574 -0.57 -11.28 8.79
C LEU A 574 0.38 -10.86 9.90
N ARG A 575 0.82 -11.84 10.69
CA ARG A 575 1.88 -11.66 11.69
C ARG A 575 3.18 -12.32 11.25
N SER A 576 4.28 -11.86 11.82
CA SER A 576 5.61 -12.42 11.59
C SER A 576 6.54 -12.13 12.76
N LYS A 577 7.56 -12.96 12.94
CA LYS A 577 8.58 -12.75 13.97
C LYS A 577 9.31 -11.43 13.77
N VAL A 578 9.46 -10.67 14.85
CA VAL A 578 10.41 -9.56 14.98
C VAL A 578 11.40 -9.89 16.08
N VAL A 579 12.60 -9.31 16.00
CA VAL A 579 13.63 -9.46 17.02
C VAL A 579 13.62 -8.25 17.94
N LEU A 580 13.39 -8.46 19.22
CA LEU A 580 13.34 -7.42 20.27
C LEU A 580 14.47 -7.64 21.28
N THR A 581 14.61 -6.70 22.22
CA THR A 581 15.36 -6.88 23.46
C THR A 581 14.39 -7.04 24.61
N ASP A 582 14.54 -8.09 25.42
CA ASP A 582 13.67 -8.40 26.56
C ASP A 582 13.96 -7.50 27.78
N SER A 583 13.26 -7.73 28.90
CA SER A 583 13.43 -6.96 30.14
C SER A 583 14.77 -7.18 30.86
N GLU A 584 15.54 -8.20 30.50
CA GLU A 584 16.87 -8.50 31.05
C GLU A 584 18.02 -8.07 30.10
N GLY A 585 17.69 -7.58 28.90
CA GLY A 585 18.65 -7.15 27.89
C GLY A 585 19.08 -8.24 26.89
N ALA A 586 18.43 -9.41 26.90
CA ALA A 586 18.68 -10.48 25.94
C ALA A 586 17.82 -10.30 24.67
N MET A 587 18.22 -10.96 23.57
CA MET A 587 17.46 -10.91 22.32
C MET A 587 16.32 -11.92 22.34
N GLU A 588 15.09 -11.47 22.13
CA GLU A 588 13.89 -12.31 22.04
C GLU A 588 13.25 -12.22 20.64
N GLN A 589 12.41 -13.20 20.28
CA GLN A 589 11.58 -13.15 19.08
C GLN A 589 10.09 -13.17 19.47
N LYS A 590 9.30 -12.31 18.82
CA LYS A 590 7.86 -12.14 19.11
C LYS A 590 7.08 -11.92 17.81
N ASP A 591 5.87 -12.45 17.70
CA ASP A 591 5.00 -12.23 16.54
C ASP A 591 4.27 -10.89 16.64
N LEU A 592 4.57 -9.97 15.72
CA LEU A 592 3.87 -8.70 15.54
C LEU A 592 3.18 -8.63 14.18
N HIS A 593 2.28 -7.65 13.98
CA HIS A 593 1.63 -7.43 12.67
C HIS A 593 2.63 -6.93 11.62
N ARG A 594 2.60 -7.57 10.45
CA ARG A 594 3.64 -7.46 9.42
C ARG A 594 3.57 -6.16 8.61
N MET A 595 2.42 -5.49 8.58
CA MET A 595 2.22 -4.26 7.78
C MET A 595 2.93 -3.02 8.34
N ASN A 596 3.50 -3.09 9.55
CA ASN A 596 4.46 -2.09 10.03
C ASN A 596 5.78 -2.14 9.24
N ASN A 597 6.20 -3.33 8.77
CA ASN A 597 7.49 -3.54 8.11
C ASN A 597 7.56 -2.89 6.71
N VAL A 598 6.40 -2.61 6.11
CA VAL A 598 6.25 -2.16 4.72
C VAL A 598 6.50 -0.67 4.58
N THR A 599 6.01 0.14 5.51
CA THR A 599 6.06 1.61 5.44
C THR A 599 7.31 2.20 6.11
N PRO A 600 7.90 3.28 5.58
CA PRO A 600 9.00 3.99 6.22
C PRO A 600 8.53 5.04 7.24
N LEU A 601 7.24 5.36 7.29
CA LEU A 601 6.70 6.50 8.04
C LEU A 601 6.78 6.32 9.57
N GLY A 602 6.75 7.43 10.30
CA GLY A 602 6.77 7.46 11.76
C GLY A 602 5.99 8.64 12.33
N THR A 603 5.74 8.66 13.63
CA THR A 603 5.06 9.77 14.31
C THR A 603 5.41 9.82 15.79
N VAL A 604 5.24 11.00 16.41
CA VAL A 604 5.49 11.25 17.83
C VAL A 604 4.19 11.69 18.48
N LEU A 605 3.75 10.98 19.51
CA LEU A 605 2.47 11.21 20.19
C LEU A 605 2.72 11.56 21.67
N PHE A 606 1.82 12.31 22.27
CA PHE A 606 1.83 12.51 23.73
C PHE A 606 1.54 11.18 24.43
N GLY A 607 2.40 10.83 25.39
CA GLY A 607 2.25 9.63 26.22
C GLY A 607 1.36 9.88 27.44
N SER A 608 1.59 9.06 28.47
CA SER A 608 0.80 9.09 29.69
C SER A 608 1.45 9.87 30.84
N ASN A 609 2.77 10.07 30.79
CA ASN A 609 3.56 10.75 31.81
C ASN A 609 3.99 12.15 31.33
N VAL A 610 3.01 12.98 30.97
CA VAL A 610 3.24 14.32 30.40
C VAL A 610 3.35 15.41 31.46
N ALA A 611 4.04 16.50 31.12
CA ALA A 611 4.12 17.70 31.93
C ALA A 611 2.75 18.37 32.18
N GLN A 612 2.65 19.20 33.22
CA GLN A 612 1.41 19.81 33.72
C GLN A 612 0.67 20.64 32.65
N GLU A 613 1.43 21.27 31.76
CA GLU A 613 0.99 22.08 30.62
C GLU A 613 0.38 21.28 29.46
N ASN A 614 0.59 19.96 29.41
CA ASN A 614 0.13 19.06 28.35
C ASN A 614 -0.90 18.02 28.85
N LEU A 615 -1.47 18.20 30.05
CA LEU A 615 -2.41 17.24 30.66
C LEU A 615 -3.72 17.05 29.86
N ASP A 616 -4.09 18.02 29.04
CA ASP A 616 -5.20 17.95 28.09
C ASP A 616 -4.93 16.95 26.96
N LYS A 617 -3.66 16.74 26.60
CA LYS A 617 -3.19 15.85 25.54
C LYS A 617 -2.71 14.49 26.04
N LYS A 618 -2.71 14.27 27.35
CA LYS A 618 -2.29 13.01 27.99
C LYS A 618 -3.09 11.82 27.44
N LEU A 619 -2.39 10.74 27.09
CA LEU A 619 -3.03 9.45 26.79
C LEU A 619 -3.82 8.94 28.01
N LYS A 620 -5.13 8.75 27.82
CA LYS A 620 -6.07 8.29 28.84
C LYS A 620 -7.20 7.46 28.22
N LEU A 621 -7.74 6.53 29.00
CA LEU A 621 -8.90 5.73 28.62
C LEU A 621 -10.17 6.48 29.03
N VAL A 622 -10.99 6.85 28.06
CA VAL A 622 -12.27 7.51 28.28
C VAL A 622 -13.40 6.50 28.11
N ILE A 623 -14.21 6.30 29.14
CA ILE A 623 -15.37 5.41 29.14
C ILE A 623 -16.64 6.24 29.32
N THR A 624 -17.52 6.22 28.32
CA THR A 624 -18.89 6.73 28.40
C THR A 624 -19.83 5.57 28.71
N TYR A 625 -20.58 5.67 29.81
CA TYR A 625 -21.40 4.59 30.33
C TYR A 625 -22.81 5.06 30.67
N THR A 626 -23.75 4.12 30.77
CA THR A 626 -25.07 4.33 31.38
C THR A 626 -25.15 3.46 32.63
N GLU A 627 -25.47 4.05 33.77
CA GLU A 627 -25.82 3.33 34.99
C GLU A 627 -27.32 3.44 35.29
N VAL A 628 -27.85 2.47 36.05
CA VAL A 628 -29.24 2.44 36.49
C VAL A 628 -29.30 2.83 37.96
N ASP A 629 -30.11 3.84 38.30
CA ASP A 629 -30.35 4.32 39.68
C ASP A 629 -31.14 3.30 40.54
#